data_AF-A0A2D9S8Z0-F1
#
_entry.id   AF-A0A2D9S8Z0-F1
#
_cell.length_a   1.000
_cell.length_b   1.000
_cell.length_c   1.000
_cell.angle_alpha   90.00
_cell.angle_beta   90.00
_cell.angle_gamma   90.00
#
_symmetry.space_group_name_H-M   'P 1'
#
loop_
_entity.id
_entity.type
_entity.pdbx_description
1 polymer ?
#
loop_
_entity_poly.entity_id
_entity_poly.type
_entity_poly.pdbx_seq_one_letter_code
_entity_poly.pdbx_strand_id
1 'polypeptide(L)'
;MAFFSYLPNVYVGEGIKDDEDFKYRLVKNIFRRAKTRADLDQYVTLLEAYEVGEDESPANVALAFFNDPFLDWMILMVNNITDVYEQWPKNINDLQEYTRRKYNNPDAIHHYETVRAEFNGETFLEQGIQVNDTWRTVLPDGTTLGETQSIYPVTNYEYEDYLNEQKRIIKLPTPPVIELILAEFEDVIAYEPHSELDQNARRRQQSRWNRTLRAPRLMPTI
;
A
#
# COMPACT_ATOMS: atom_id res chain seq x y z
N MET A 1 -16.51 10.25 2.32
CA MET A 1 -15.12 10.14 1.81
C MET A 1 -14.26 11.16 2.53
N ALA A 2 -13.67 10.79 3.68
CA ALA A 2 -12.90 11.71 4.52
C ALA A 2 -11.53 12.06 3.92
N PHE A 3 -10.87 11.13 3.20
CA PHE A 3 -9.54 11.38 2.63
C PHE A 3 -9.48 12.61 1.70
N PHE A 4 -10.34 12.67 0.68
CA PHE A 4 -10.31 13.74 -0.31
C PHE A 4 -10.74 15.11 0.22
N SER A 5 -11.41 15.18 1.38
CA SER A 5 -11.74 16.46 2.00
C SER A 5 -10.49 17.20 2.49
N TYR A 6 -9.49 16.46 3.01
CA TYR A 6 -8.23 17.01 3.50
C TYR A 6 -7.33 17.54 2.38
N LEU A 7 -7.50 17.08 1.14
CA LEU A 7 -6.71 17.59 0.01
C LEU A 7 -7.05 19.06 -0.28
N PRO A 8 -6.04 19.90 -0.53
CA PRO A 8 -6.25 21.30 -0.82
C PRO A 8 -6.79 21.44 -2.24
N ASN A 9 -7.45 22.55 -2.51
CA ASN A 9 -8.02 22.79 -3.83
C ASN A 9 -6.97 23.38 -4.79
N VAL A 10 -7.11 23.10 -6.08
CA VAL A 10 -6.30 23.67 -7.16
C VAL A 10 -7.20 24.03 -8.33
N TYR A 11 -6.89 25.13 -9.02
CA TYR A 11 -7.54 25.48 -10.27
C TYR A 11 -6.90 24.70 -11.43
N VAL A 12 -7.72 24.02 -12.22
CA VAL A 12 -7.30 23.28 -13.42
C VAL A 12 -8.04 23.84 -14.63
N GLY A 13 -7.31 24.10 -15.72
CA GLY A 13 -7.89 24.56 -16.98
C GLY A 13 -8.67 23.46 -17.71
N GLU A 14 -9.86 23.78 -18.21
CA GLU A 14 -10.73 22.91 -19.00
C GLU A 14 -10.72 23.36 -20.47
N GLY A 15 -10.33 22.45 -21.37
CA GLY A 15 -10.46 22.61 -22.82
C GLY A 15 -9.29 23.34 -23.50
N ILE A 16 -8.70 22.68 -24.52
CA ILE A 16 -7.97 23.35 -25.59
C ILE A 16 -8.79 23.12 -26.86
N LYS A 17 -9.58 24.13 -27.21
CA LYS A 17 -9.81 24.49 -28.62
C LYS A 17 -9.29 25.90 -28.74
N ASP A 18 -8.52 26.17 -29.79
CA ASP A 18 -7.66 27.36 -29.95
C ASP A 18 -8.39 28.72 -29.88
N ASP A 19 -9.71 28.75 -29.74
CA ASP A 19 -10.57 29.94 -29.86
C ASP A 19 -11.47 30.19 -28.62
N GLU A 20 -11.28 29.47 -27.51
CA GLU A 20 -11.99 29.73 -26.25
C GLU A 20 -11.06 30.23 -25.13
N ASP A 21 -11.55 31.18 -24.32
CA ASP A 21 -10.89 31.61 -23.09
C ASP A 21 -10.69 30.43 -22.12
N PHE A 22 -9.52 30.38 -21.46
CA PHE A 22 -9.22 29.37 -20.46
C PHE A 22 -10.28 29.37 -19.33
N LYS A 23 -11.12 28.34 -19.31
CA LYS A 23 -12.07 28.09 -18.21
C LYS A 23 -11.34 27.32 -17.11
N TYR A 24 -11.29 27.88 -15.90
CA TYR A 24 -10.68 27.20 -14.75
C TYR A 24 -11.76 26.58 -13.87
N ARG A 25 -11.64 25.29 -13.57
CA ARG A 25 -12.48 24.60 -12.60
C ARG A 25 -11.70 24.37 -11.31
N LEU A 26 -12.37 24.56 -10.18
CA LEU A 26 -11.82 24.22 -8.87
C LEU A 26 -11.94 22.70 -8.66
N VAL A 27 -10.82 22.04 -8.45
CA VAL A 27 -10.76 20.59 -8.18
C VAL A 27 -9.87 20.30 -6.97
N LYS A 28 -9.99 19.09 -6.41
CA LYS A 28 -9.08 18.60 -5.35
C LYS A 28 -7.71 18.28 -5.95
N ASN A 29 -6.64 18.71 -5.27
CA ASN A 29 -5.28 18.48 -5.73
C ASN A 29 -4.80 17.07 -5.37
N ILE A 30 -5.04 16.11 -6.25
CA ILE A 30 -4.58 14.73 -6.12
C ILE A 30 -3.09 14.54 -6.44
N PHE A 31 -2.42 15.57 -6.98
CA PHE A 31 -0.99 15.49 -7.29
C PHE A 31 -0.10 15.64 -6.07
N ARG A 32 -0.67 16.09 -4.94
CA ARG A 32 0.06 16.09 -3.66
C ARG A 32 -0.06 14.73 -3.03
N ARG A 33 1.09 14.10 -2.80
CA ARG A 33 1.21 12.84 -2.09
C ARG A 33 1.79 13.12 -0.71
N ALA A 34 1.05 12.79 0.33
CA ALA A 34 1.67 12.54 1.63
C ALA A 34 2.40 11.21 1.51
N LYS A 35 3.71 11.26 1.25
CA LYS A 35 4.55 10.09 1.47
C LYS A 35 4.74 10.01 2.98
N THR A 36 4.36 8.89 3.58
CA THR A 36 4.72 8.55 4.95
C THR A 36 6.22 8.79 5.10
N ARG A 37 6.61 9.79 5.91
CA ARG A 37 8.02 9.96 6.28
C ARG A 37 8.45 8.66 6.97
N ALA A 38 9.71 8.29 6.78
CA ALA A 38 10.35 7.20 7.54
C ALA A 38 10.22 7.38 9.07
N ASP A 39 9.80 8.57 9.52
CA ASP A 39 9.53 8.91 10.91
C ASP A 39 8.30 8.18 11.49
N LEU A 40 7.37 7.66 10.66
CA LEU A 40 6.26 6.85 11.18
C LEU A 40 6.71 5.51 11.77
N ASP A 41 7.87 5.00 11.36
CA ASP A 41 8.47 3.81 11.97
C ASP A 41 8.89 4.06 13.44
N GLN A 42 9.04 5.33 13.86
CA GLN A 42 9.33 5.67 15.26
C GLN A 42 8.12 5.44 16.19
N TYR A 43 6.91 5.35 15.63
CA TYR A 43 5.67 5.10 16.36
C TYR A 43 5.22 3.63 16.28
N VAL A 44 6.10 2.71 15.86
CA VAL A 44 5.79 1.26 15.76
C VAL A 44 5.31 0.67 17.09
N THR A 45 5.75 1.21 18.23
CA THR A 45 5.29 0.79 19.56
C THR A 45 3.81 1.11 19.83
N LEU A 46 3.18 1.94 18.99
CA LEU A 46 1.79 2.36 19.11
C LEU A 46 0.89 1.72 18.03
N LEU A 47 1.42 0.74 17.30
CA LEU A 47 0.70 -0.08 16.35
C LEU A 47 0.39 -1.43 16.98
N GLU A 48 -0.85 -1.89 16.80
CA GLU A 48 -1.29 -3.22 17.23
C GLU A 48 -1.39 -4.15 16.03
N ALA A 49 -1.01 -5.42 16.20
CA ALA A 49 -1.22 -6.42 15.17
C ALA A 49 -2.67 -6.91 15.23
N TYR A 50 -3.32 -6.94 14.08
CA TYR A 50 -4.68 -7.44 13.91
C TYR A 50 -4.74 -8.44 12.78
N GLU A 51 -5.51 -9.50 12.98
CA GLU A 51 -5.77 -10.52 11.98
C GLU A 51 -7.14 -10.25 11.34
N VAL A 52 -7.11 -9.96 10.04
CA VAL A 52 -8.31 -9.68 9.25
C VAL A 52 -9.12 -10.95 9.06
N GLY A 53 -10.38 -10.89 9.49
CA GLY A 53 -11.34 -11.97 9.35
C GLY A 53 -11.76 -12.24 7.91
N GLU A 54 -12.57 -13.29 7.71
CA GLU A 54 -13.20 -13.53 6.41
C GLU A 54 -14.19 -12.41 6.05
N ASP A 55 -14.16 -11.96 4.79
CA ASP A 55 -15.03 -10.92 4.24
C ASP A 55 -14.93 -9.52 4.91
N GLU A 56 -13.86 -9.27 5.66
CA GLU A 56 -13.58 -7.96 6.22
C GLU A 56 -12.94 -7.03 5.18
N SER A 57 -13.66 -5.98 4.80
CA SER A 57 -13.09 -4.89 4.00
C SER A 57 -12.35 -3.89 4.89
N PRO A 58 -11.40 -3.10 4.35
CA PRO A 58 -10.72 -2.05 5.11
C PRO A 58 -11.69 -1.08 5.80
N ALA A 59 -12.83 -0.78 5.17
CA ALA A 59 -13.89 0.06 5.73
C ALA A 59 -14.61 -0.60 6.91
N ASN A 60 -14.82 -1.92 6.87
CA ASN A 60 -15.40 -2.66 8.00
C ASN A 60 -14.45 -2.69 9.19
N VAL A 61 -13.15 -2.91 8.93
CA VAL A 61 -12.12 -2.85 9.98
C VAL A 61 -12.06 -1.45 10.58
N ALA A 62 -12.05 -0.39 9.76
CA ALA A 62 -12.08 0.99 10.26
C ALA A 62 -13.33 1.30 11.09
N LEU A 63 -14.50 0.81 10.67
CA LEU A 63 -15.74 0.95 11.45
C LEU A 63 -15.63 0.26 12.82
N ALA A 64 -15.06 -0.96 12.86
CA ALA A 64 -14.93 -1.73 14.10
C ALA A 64 -13.94 -1.10 15.09
N PHE A 65 -12.80 -0.60 14.60
CA PHE A 65 -11.71 -0.09 15.43
C PHE A 65 -11.82 1.40 15.74
N PHE A 66 -12.28 2.21 14.78
CA PHE A 66 -12.29 3.68 14.89
C PHE A 66 -13.69 4.27 14.98
N ASN A 67 -14.73 3.44 14.89
CA ASN A 67 -16.14 3.86 14.84
C ASN A 67 -16.43 4.83 13.68
N ASP A 68 -15.57 4.85 12.66
CA ASP A 68 -15.73 5.65 11.44
C ASP A 68 -15.22 4.83 10.23
N PRO A 69 -16.11 4.43 9.31
CA PRO A 69 -15.74 3.67 8.12
C PRO A 69 -14.90 4.49 7.12
N PHE A 70 -14.86 5.83 7.24
CA PHE A 70 -14.12 6.70 6.34
C PHE A 70 -12.64 6.88 6.71
N LEU A 71 -12.17 6.22 7.77
CA LEU A 71 -10.77 6.20 8.19
C LEU A 71 -10.00 4.97 7.67
N ASP A 72 -10.60 4.20 6.76
CA ASP A 72 -10.02 3.05 6.07
C ASP A 72 -8.67 3.36 5.41
N TRP A 73 -8.55 4.52 4.77
CA TRP A 73 -7.31 4.98 4.14
C TRP A 73 -6.13 5.07 5.13
N MET A 74 -6.37 5.28 6.43
CA MET A 74 -5.30 5.32 7.43
C MET A 74 -4.72 3.93 7.66
N ILE A 75 -5.57 2.90 7.69
CA ILE A 75 -5.15 1.50 7.76
C ILE A 75 -4.29 1.16 6.55
N LEU A 76 -4.75 1.57 5.36
CA LEU A 76 -4.02 1.33 4.11
C LEU A 76 -2.66 2.03 4.11
N MET A 77 -2.60 3.30 4.55
CA MET A 77 -1.34 4.04 4.62
C MET A 77 -0.34 3.43 5.61
N VAL A 78 -0.79 3.03 6.82
CA VAL A 78 0.09 2.44 7.85
C VAL A 78 0.69 1.11 7.37
N ASN A 79 -0.08 0.33 6.63
CA ASN A 79 0.39 -0.95 6.06
C ASN A 79 1.08 -0.79 4.71
N ASN A 80 1.29 0.45 4.23
CA ASN A 80 1.83 0.76 2.91
C ASN A 80 1.07 0.06 1.76
N ILE A 81 -0.23 -0.16 1.95
CA ILE A 81 -1.10 -0.78 0.96
C ILE A 81 -1.43 0.26 -0.10
N THR A 82 -1.06 -0.04 -1.34
CA THR A 82 -1.26 0.83 -2.50
C THR A 82 -2.36 0.32 -3.42
N ASP A 83 -2.46 -0.99 -3.58
CA ASP A 83 -3.53 -1.66 -4.31
C ASP A 83 -4.32 -2.55 -3.35
N VAL A 84 -5.50 -2.08 -2.97
CA VAL A 84 -6.41 -2.80 -2.07
C VAL A 84 -6.87 -4.12 -2.71
N TYR A 85 -7.03 -4.19 -4.03
CA TYR A 85 -7.55 -5.38 -4.67
C TYR A 85 -6.53 -6.52 -4.73
N GLU A 86 -5.23 -6.21 -4.76
CA GLU A 86 -4.17 -7.21 -4.81
C GLU A 86 -3.54 -7.52 -3.45
N GLN A 87 -3.39 -6.50 -2.61
CA GLN A 87 -2.63 -6.59 -1.36
C GLN A 87 -3.50 -6.86 -0.14
N TRP A 88 -4.82 -6.64 -0.22
CA TRP A 88 -5.73 -7.03 0.85
C TRP A 88 -5.98 -8.56 0.82
N PRO A 89 -6.12 -9.21 1.99
CA PRO A 89 -6.46 -10.63 2.06
C PRO A 89 -7.77 -10.91 1.31
N LYS A 90 -7.75 -11.98 0.52
CA LYS A 90 -8.86 -12.46 -0.27
C LYS A 90 -9.66 -13.48 0.53
N ASN A 91 -10.97 -13.51 0.30
CA ASN A 91 -11.79 -14.65 0.74
C ASN A 91 -11.34 -15.91 -0.04
N ILE A 92 -11.55 -17.08 0.55
CA ILE A 92 -11.33 -18.41 -0.04
C ILE A 92 -11.89 -18.51 -1.46
N ASN A 93 -13.12 -18.05 -1.70
CA ASN A 93 -13.72 -18.13 -3.04
C ASN A 93 -12.95 -17.27 -4.07
N ASP A 94 -12.62 -16.04 -3.69
CA ASP A 94 -11.86 -15.11 -4.54
C ASP A 94 -10.42 -15.58 -4.76
N LEU A 95 -9.82 -16.21 -3.74
CA LEU A 95 -8.50 -16.80 -3.81
C LEU A 95 -8.49 -17.99 -4.78
N GLN A 96 -9.49 -18.87 -4.71
CA GLN A 96 -9.63 -19.97 -5.67
C GLN A 96 -9.78 -19.47 -7.11
N GLU A 97 -10.60 -18.44 -7.34
CA GLU A 97 -10.73 -17.84 -8.67
C GLU A 97 -9.42 -17.18 -9.12
N TYR A 98 -8.75 -16.45 -8.23
CA TYR A 98 -7.46 -15.83 -8.51
C TYR A 98 -6.41 -16.87 -8.92
N THR A 99 -6.27 -17.96 -8.16
CA THR A 99 -5.33 -19.04 -8.45
C THR A 99 -5.67 -19.72 -9.79
N ARG A 100 -6.94 -19.97 -10.09
CA ARG A 100 -7.38 -20.53 -11.39
C ARG A 100 -7.11 -19.61 -12.58
N ARG A 101 -7.14 -18.30 -12.38
CA ARG A 101 -6.83 -17.31 -13.42
C ARG A 101 -5.32 -17.13 -13.63
N LYS A 102 -4.54 -17.29 -12.57
CA LYS A 102 -3.08 -17.13 -12.58
C LYS A 102 -2.35 -18.37 -13.07
N TYR A 103 -2.81 -19.56 -12.69
CA TYR A 103 -2.18 -20.84 -13.00
C TYR A 103 -3.07 -21.73 -13.86
N ASN A 104 -2.48 -22.44 -14.82
CA ASN A 104 -3.20 -23.42 -15.63
C ASN A 104 -3.77 -24.58 -14.80
N ASN A 105 -3.06 -24.99 -13.75
CA ASN A 105 -3.48 -26.03 -12.82
C ASN A 105 -3.17 -25.60 -11.37
N PRO A 106 -4.20 -25.29 -10.57
CA PRO A 106 -4.05 -24.96 -9.14
C PRO A 106 -3.40 -26.07 -8.31
N ASP A 107 -3.61 -27.33 -8.68
CA ASP A 107 -3.11 -28.50 -7.95
C ASP A 107 -1.72 -28.94 -8.41
N ALA A 108 -1.12 -28.24 -9.37
CA ALA A 108 0.25 -28.53 -9.80
C ALA A 108 1.26 -28.08 -8.74
N ILE A 109 2.37 -28.82 -8.66
CA ILE A 109 3.47 -28.54 -7.74
C ILE A 109 4.12 -27.22 -8.15
N HIS A 110 4.15 -26.26 -7.22
CA HIS A 110 4.85 -24.99 -7.37
C HIS A 110 6.34 -25.15 -7.00
N HIS A 111 6.60 -25.79 -5.85
CA HIS A 111 7.95 -26.04 -5.35
C HIS A 111 7.94 -27.13 -4.28
N TYR A 112 9.13 -27.53 -3.83
CA TYR A 112 9.31 -28.45 -2.71
C TYR A 112 9.87 -27.70 -1.51
N GLU A 113 9.39 -28.04 -0.33
CA GLU A 113 9.89 -27.52 0.94
C GLU A 113 10.47 -28.65 1.80
N THR A 114 11.42 -28.34 2.67
CA THR A 114 11.95 -29.30 3.64
C THR A 114 10.87 -29.73 4.62
N VAL A 115 10.87 -31.02 4.95
CA VAL A 115 10.11 -31.57 6.08
C VAL A 115 10.97 -31.48 7.33
N ARG A 116 10.34 -31.23 8.48
CA ARG A 116 11.03 -31.23 9.78
C ARG A 116 11.70 -32.58 10.01
N ALA A 117 13.00 -32.56 10.27
CA ALA A 117 13.78 -33.75 10.63
C ALA A 117 14.30 -33.61 12.06
N GLU A 118 14.02 -34.62 12.87
CA GLU A 118 14.48 -34.71 14.26
C GLU A 118 15.59 -35.77 14.38
N PHE A 119 16.59 -35.48 15.20
CA PHE A 119 17.66 -36.40 15.53
C PHE A 119 17.85 -36.43 17.04
N ASN A 120 17.76 -37.62 17.65
CA ASN A 120 17.88 -37.80 19.11
C ASN A 120 16.94 -36.92 19.96
N GLY A 121 15.77 -36.55 19.43
CA GLY A 121 14.78 -35.71 20.12
C GLY A 121 15.06 -34.20 20.02
N GLU A 122 16.05 -33.78 19.23
CA GLU A 122 16.27 -32.38 18.87
C GLU A 122 15.94 -32.13 17.39
N THR A 123 15.37 -30.97 17.08
CA THR A 123 15.13 -30.57 15.69
C THR A 123 16.46 -30.31 15.00
N PHE A 124 16.81 -31.17 14.05
CA PHE A 124 18.00 -31.00 13.23
C PHE A 124 17.75 -30.05 12.06
N LEU A 125 16.58 -30.16 11.43
CA LEU A 125 16.16 -29.33 10.30
C LEU A 125 14.72 -28.87 10.49
N GLU A 126 14.49 -27.56 10.38
CA GLU A 126 13.14 -26.99 10.38
C GLU A 126 12.46 -27.19 9.01
N GLN A 127 11.13 -27.22 9.04
CA GLN A 127 10.32 -27.28 7.82
C GLN A 127 10.25 -25.90 7.12
N GLY A 128 9.94 -25.91 5.82
CA GLY A 128 9.64 -24.69 5.06
C GLY A 128 10.82 -24.05 4.31
N ILE A 129 11.96 -24.75 4.19
CA ILE A 129 13.06 -24.29 3.33
C ILE A 129 12.81 -24.79 1.91
N GLN A 130 12.74 -23.89 0.94
CA GLN A 130 12.58 -24.25 -0.47
C GLN A 130 13.79 -25.04 -0.99
N VAL A 131 13.54 -26.22 -1.52
CA VAL A 131 14.54 -27.17 -2.05
C VAL A 131 14.11 -27.72 -3.41
N ASN A 132 14.99 -28.49 -4.05
CA ASN A 132 14.67 -29.23 -5.26
C ASN A 132 14.01 -30.59 -4.94
N ASP A 133 13.42 -31.21 -5.94
CA ASP A 133 12.80 -32.54 -5.88
C ASP A 133 13.77 -33.66 -5.49
N THR A 134 15.05 -33.52 -5.83
CA THR A 134 16.10 -34.49 -5.49
C THR A 134 16.67 -34.34 -4.08
N TRP A 135 16.26 -33.33 -3.31
CA TRP A 135 16.82 -33.08 -1.98
C TRP A 135 16.51 -34.23 -1.03
N ARG A 136 17.52 -34.72 -0.32
CA ARG A 136 17.37 -35.74 0.72
C ARG A 136 18.09 -35.27 1.97
N THR A 137 17.38 -35.28 3.09
CA THR A 137 17.95 -34.84 4.37
C THR A 137 18.86 -35.94 4.89
N VAL A 138 20.13 -35.58 5.13
CA VAL A 138 21.14 -36.47 5.72
C VAL A 138 21.28 -36.10 7.19
N LEU A 139 20.99 -37.05 8.06
CA LEU A 139 21.11 -36.89 9.50
C LEU A 139 22.60 -36.91 9.93
N PRO A 140 22.93 -36.40 11.14
CA PRO A 140 24.30 -36.38 11.65
C PRO A 140 24.98 -37.76 11.77
N ASP A 141 24.20 -38.84 11.83
CA ASP A 141 24.67 -40.23 11.84
C ASP A 141 25.01 -40.78 10.43
N GLY A 142 24.78 -39.99 9.38
CA GLY A 142 24.96 -40.37 7.98
C GLY A 142 23.74 -41.06 7.35
N THR A 143 22.65 -41.24 8.10
CA THR A 143 21.41 -41.81 7.58
C THR A 143 20.74 -40.82 6.64
N THR A 144 20.47 -41.25 5.39
CA THR A 144 19.71 -40.45 4.42
C THR A 144 18.23 -40.78 4.55
N LEU A 145 17.41 -39.78 4.82
CA LEU A 145 15.96 -39.94 4.91
C LEU A 145 15.35 -40.17 3.53
N GLY A 146 14.20 -40.86 3.52
CA GLY A 146 13.41 -41.05 2.31
C GLY A 146 12.87 -39.72 1.77
N GLU A 147 12.34 -39.74 0.55
CA GLU A 147 11.78 -38.56 -0.11
C GLU A 147 10.68 -37.90 0.72
N THR A 148 9.66 -38.66 1.14
CA THR A 148 8.52 -38.17 1.93
C THR A 148 8.90 -37.66 3.32
N GLN A 149 10.08 -38.03 3.82
CA GLN A 149 10.62 -37.58 5.10
C GLN A 149 11.56 -36.39 4.94
N SER A 150 11.97 -36.07 3.71
CA SER A 150 12.91 -34.99 3.40
C SER A 150 12.22 -33.78 2.79
N ILE A 151 11.24 -34.02 1.92
CA ILE A 151 10.59 -32.98 1.12
C ILE A 151 9.07 -33.12 1.13
N TYR A 152 8.41 -31.97 1.03
CA TYR A 152 6.96 -31.83 0.89
C TYR A 152 6.65 -31.03 -0.39
N PRO A 153 5.86 -31.57 -1.33
CA PRO A 153 5.44 -30.83 -2.52
C PRO A 153 4.36 -29.82 -2.15
N VAL A 154 4.63 -28.53 -2.39
CA VAL A 154 3.67 -27.44 -2.21
C VAL A 154 2.99 -27.14 -3.55
N THR A 155 1.67 -27.16 -3.56
CA THR A 155 0.85 -26.84 -4.74
C THR A 155 0.76 -25.32 -4.99
N ASN A 156 0.36 -24.92 -6.20
CA ASN A 156 0.11 -23.50 -6.51
C ASN A 156 -0.95 -22.90 -5.60
N TYR A 157 -2.01 -23.65 -5.26
CA TYR A 157 -3.04 -23.20 -4.35
C TYR A 157 -2.50 -22.97 -2.94
N GLU A 158 -1.78 -23.93 -2.36
CA GLU A 158 -1.18 -23.80 -1.02
C GLU A 158 -0.20 -22.63 -0.94
N TYR A 159 0.57 -22.37 -2.00
CA TYR A 159 1.45 -21.22 -2.06
C TYR A 159 0.69 -19.88 -2.01
N GLU A 160 -0.39 -19.75 -2.79
CA GLU A 160 -1.20 -18.52 -2.77
C GLU A 160 -1.98 -18.36 -1.46
N ASP A 161 -2.44 -19.45 -0.86
CA ASP A 161 -3.08 -19.47 0.45
C ASP A 161 -2.12 -18.98 1.53
N TYR A 162 -0.89 -19.50 1.56
CA TYR A 162 0.14 -19.03 2.47
C TYR A 162 0.42 -17.52 2.31
N LEU A 163 0.56 -17.02 1.08
CA LEU A 163 0.72 -15.59 0.83
C LEU A 163 -0.49 -14.77 1.28
N ASN A 164 -1.69 -15.34 1.18
CA ASN A 164 -2.92 -14.69 1.60
C ASN A 164 -3.03 -14.59 3.12
N GLU A 165 -2.65 -15.65 3.84
CA GLU A 165 -2.60 -15.68 5.30
C GLU A 165 -1.58 -14.67 5.84
N GLN A 166 -0.43 -14.51 5.19
CA GLN A 166 0.51 -13.44 5.54
C GLN A 166 -0.11 -12.04 5.42
N LYS A 167 -1.01 -11.81 4.45
CA LYS A 167 -1.70 -10.53 4.27
C LYS A 167 -2.80 -10.29 5.29
N ARG A 168 -3.31 -11.32 5.98
CA ARG A 168 -4.31 -11.14 7.05
C ARG A 168 -3.75 -10.38 8.24
N ILE A 169 -2.45 -10.48 8.49
CA ILE A 169 -1.81 -9.79 9.60
C ILE A 169 -1.52 -8.35 9.18
N ILE A 170 -2.32 -7.43 9.68
CA ILE A 170 -2.17 -5.98 9.44
C ILE A 170 -1.82 -5.25 10.73
N LYS A 171 -1.21 -4.08 10.58
CA LYS A 171 -0.91 -3.15 11.67
C LYS A 171 -2.01 -2.11 11.77
N LEU A 172 -2.61 -1.96 12.95
CA LEU A 172 -3.62 -0.95 13.24
C LEU A 172 -3.06 0.15 14.14
N PRO A 173 -3.23 1.43 13.79
CA PRO A 173 -2.88 2.52 14.69
C PRO A 173 -3.85 2.59 15.87
N THR A 174 -3.31 2.77 17.07
CA THR A 174 -4.14 3.07 18.26
C THR A 174 -4.79 4.46 18.14
N PRO A 175 -5.93 4.73 18.82
CA PRO A 175 -6.63 6.01 18.70
C PRO A 175 -5.77 7.28 18.87
N PRO A 176 -4.80 7.36 19.81
CA PRO A 176 -3.93 8.54 19.92
C PRO A 176 -3.04 8.76 18.69
N VAL A 177 -2.62 7.69 18.02
CA VAL A 177 -1.79 7.75 16.80
C VAL A 177 -2.60 8.29 15.62
N ILE A 178 -3.90 7.99 15.57
CA ILE A 178 -4.79 8.49 14.52
C ILE A 178 -4.79 10.01 14.53
N GLU A 179 -4.99 10.63 15.69
CA GLU A 179 -4.99 12.10 15.82
C GLU A 179 -3.65 12.70 15.39
N LEU A 180 -2.54 12.06 15.76
CA LEU A 180 -1.20 12.47 15.35
C LEU A 180 -1.02 12.37 13.83
N ILE A 181 -1.37 11.24 13.23
CA ILE A 181 -1.28 11.04 11.77
C ILE A 181 -2.13 12.07 11.04
N LEU A 182 -3.35 12.37 11.53
CA LEU A 182 -4.21 13.38 10.92
C LEU A 182 -3.57 14.77 10.95
N ALA A 183 -3.02 15.18 12.10
CA ALA A 183 -2.36 16.48 12.23
C ALA A 183 -1.14 16.61 11.31
N GLU A 184 -0.28 15.60 11.27
CA GLU A 184 0.89 15.55 10.38
C GLU A 184 0.47 15.53 8.90
N PHE A 185 -0.58 14.77 8.58
CA PHE A 185 -1.09 14.68 7.22
C PHE A 185 -1.63 16.02 6.72
N GLU A 186 -2.38 16.74 7.56
CA GLU A 186 -2.86 18.09 7.24
C GLU A 186 -1.71 19.06 6.96
N ASP A 187 -0.66 19.04 7.78
CA ASP A 187 0.52 19.92 7.60
C ASP A 187 1.28 19.60 6.30
N VAL A 188 1.57 18.33 6.04
CA VAL A 188 2.31 17.88 4.84
C VAL A 188 1.56 18.23 3.54
N ILE A 189 0.23 18.21 3.58
CA ILE A 189 -0.63 18.43 2.43
C ILE A 189 -1.01 19.89 2.24
N ALA A 190 -0.95 20.70 3.30
CA ALA A 190 -1.17 22.14 3.24
C ALA A 190 -0.18 22.83 2.29
N TYR A 191 -0.64 23.87 1.59
CA TYR A 191 0.26 24.67 0.75
C TYR A 191 1.17 25.54 1.60
N GLU A 192 2.47 25.48 1.32
CA GLU A 192 3.40 26.46 1.84
C GLU A 192 3.03 27.87 1.33
N PRO A 193 3.18 28.91 2.16
CA PRO A 193 2.82 30.27 1.79
C PRO A 193 3.62 30.72 0.57
N HIS A 194 2.92 30.97 -0.55
CA HIS A 194 3.52 31.36 -1.82
C HIS A 194 2.63 32.36 -2.57
N SER A 195 3.22 33.18 -3.44
CA SER A 195 2.56 34.25 -4.20
C SER A 195 1.44 33.80 -5.15
N GLU A 196 1.33 32.50 -5.43
CA GLU A 196 0.28 31.91 -6.27
C GLU A 196 -0.91 31.40 -5.45
N LEU A 197 -0.89 31.56 -4.13
CA LEU A 197 -2.04 31.27 -3.28
C LEU A 197 -2.99 32.45 -3.23
N ASP A 198 -4.27 32.16 -3.41
CA ASP A 198 -5.35 33.11 -3.13
C ASP A 198 -5.54 33.29 -1.61
N GLN A 199 -6.33 34.29 -1.20
CA GLN A 199 -6.68 34.58 0.19
C GLN A 199 -7.30 33.37 0.94
N ASN A 200 -7.86 32.42 0.18
CA ASN A 200 -8.43 31.16 0.70
C ASN A 200 -7.48 29.95 0.58
N ALA A 201 -6.16 30.18 0.50
CA ALA A 201 -5.13 29.15 0.35
C ALA A 201 -5.34 28.22 -0.87
N ARG A 202 -5.92 28.75 -1.96
CA ARG A 202 -6.12 28.03 -3.22
C ARG A 202 -5.02 28.38 -4.19
N ARG A 203 -4.36 27.39 -4.78
CA ARG A 203 -3.32 27.66 -5.78
C ARG A 203 -3.95 28.08 -7.11
N ARG A 204 -3.70 29.32 -7.51
CA ARG A 204 -4.00 29.84 -8.84
C ARG A 204 -2.89 29.40 -9.80
N GLN A 205 -3.26 29.09 -11.04
CA GLN A 205 -2.29 28.81 -12.10
C GLN A 205 -2.07 30.11 -12.88
N GLN A 206 -1.19 31.01 -12.40
CA GLN A 206 -0.82 32.16 -13.24
C GLN A 206 0.00 31.65 -14.43
N SER A 207 -0.52 31.89 -15.64
CA SER A 207 0.28 31.75 -16.86
C SER A 207 1.45 32.74 -16.78
N ARG A 208 2.64 32.22 -16.48
CA ARG A 208 3.90 33.00 -16.40
C ARG A 208 4.32 33.62 -17.74
N TRP A 209 3.61 33.37 -18.83
CA TRP A 209 3.97 33.84 -20.16
C TRP A 209 3.73 35.33 -20.42
N ASN A 210 2.95 36.04 -19.58
CA ASN A 210 2.63 37.46 -19.80
C ASN A 210 3.50 38.47 -19.02
N ARG A 211 4.53 38.04 -18.27
CA ARG A 211 5.41 38.98 -17.54
C ARG A 211 6.71 39.35 -18.27
N THR A 212 7.08 38.65 -19.34
CA THR A 212 8.34 38.89 -20.07
C THR A 212 8.22 39.80 -21.31
N LEU A 213 7.03 40.29 -21.66
CA LEU A 213 6.82 41.15 -22.84
C LEU A 213 6.33 42.57 -22.50
N ARG A 214 6.90 43.21 -21.47
CA ARG A 214 6.94 44.68 -21.42
C ARG A 214 8.36 45.14 -21.73
N ALA A 215 8.60 45.39 -23.02
CA ALA A 215 9.81 46.04 -23.49
C ALA A 215 9.99 47.40 -22.77
N PRO A 216 11.23 47.82 -22.47
CA PRO A 216 11.49 49.12 -21.86
C PRO A 216 11.04 50.23 -22.82
N ARG A 217 10.23 51.18 -22.33
CA ARG A 217 9.94 52.45 -23.02
C ARG A 217 11.27 53.13 -23.32
N LEU A 218 11.64 53.23 -24.59
CA LEU A 218 12.71 54.11 -25.04
C LEU A 218 12.28 55.55 -24.75
N MET A 219 13.12 56.27 -24.00
CA MET A 219 13.02 57.72 -23.79
C MET A 219 13.22 58.45 -25.12
N PRO A 220 12.49 59.55 -25.39
CA PRO A 220 12.73 60.37 -26.57
C PRO A 220 14.01 61.16 -26.38
N THR A 221 14.93 61.08 -27.35
CA THR A 221 16.07 61.99 -27.47
C THR A 221 15.73 63.05 -28.50
N ILE A 222 15.67 64.30 -28.01
CA ILE A 222 15.76 65.63 -28.62
C ILE A 222 15.27 65.79 -30.07
#